data_AF-A0A427YEJ0-F1
#
_entry.id   AF-A0A427YEJ0-F1
#
_cell.length_a   1.000
_cell.length_b   1.000
_cell.length_c   1.000
_cell.angle_alpha   90.00
_cell.angle_beta   90.00
_cell.angle_gamma   90.00
#
_symmetry.space_group_name_H-M   'P 1'
#
loop_
_entity.id
_entity.type
_entity.pdbx_description
1 polymer ?
#
loop_
_entity_poly.entity_id
_entity_poly.type
_entity_poly.pdbx_seq_one_letter_code
_entity_poly.pdbx_strand_id
1 'polypeptide(L)'
;MSEPTPPPSSPSPPTGPNASSPSSAGPAAAASASANASGPRPPPEPLTGFRASLEHTGIPRSVLLWKPRLPSRNWTIFWTLLGTVSYIYYDDRRKCREIKEEYLRKVEGFGKEATTSSLDMPRKVTVYGAKWPEDEDTDRALRHFRKYVKPYLVAAAIDYEQVTAPLHGSITRQVHANVLKRRRQALGLEAPDPTLSLPIALDPRSALEREVEGGVVLVGRASLKEYLEGLRRGWSNGVGPWDWEKEVEEKIRYDGVFDDLPAPALEAVSEAEDALSQTPQQTPPPAKSGLGLGFLSRPAPPPPVFPSSDSSSTPPAPTIPEHLHTPPNPLPPTAPVLLLPFVNHLGFKQTPWMIYDFFTEHRRVKAGADAAYALITDSIRSFSPPDSSSAVEGSAAADTHVHVRQGGDLDFNLDAEKYYGKSFSNFPEKIKTAREDYYKKLSERLDSARALAKGEREMTEEEKKSTKGPVTEEQLREERRKKELRWHGNLEGWEIMRKEAEVAWDPRWDGWLRVYETPEHRVR
;
A
#
# COMPACT_ATOMS: atom_id res chain seq x y z
N MET A 1 -5.95 -31.61 -47.11
CA MET A 1 -6.02 -32.81 -46.26
C MET A 1 -5.10 -32.60 -45.07
N SER A 2 -5.54 -33.03 -43.87
CA SER A 2 -4.91 -32.96 -42.53
C SER A 2 -5.42 -31.81 -41.65
N GLU A 3 -6.49 -32.07 -40.89
CA GLU A 3 -6.90 -31.33 -39.69
C GLU A 3 -6.03 -31.71 -38.47
N PRO A 4 -5.83 -30.82 -37.49
CA PRO A 4 -5.31 -31.18 -36.17
C PRO A 4 -6.38 -31.15 -35.06
N THR A 5 -6.23 -32.15 -34.19
CA THR A 5 -7.04 -32.65 -33.06
C THR A 5 -7.10 -31.72 -31.83
N PRO A 6 -8.17 -31.75 -31.01
CA PRO A 6 -8.28 -31.01 -29.74
C PRO A 6 -7.67 -31.73 -28.52
N PRO A 7 -7.38 -31.02 -27.41
CA PRO A 7 -6.61 -31.52 -26.25
C PRO A 7 -7.43 -32.29 -25.18
N PRO A 8 -6.78 -33.09 -24.31
CA PRO A 8 -7.43 -34.01 -23.38
C PRO A 8 -7.87 -33.40 -22.04
N SER A 9 -8.96 -33.95 -21.49
CA SER A 9 -9.61 -33.62 -20.23
C SER A 9 -8.97 -34.28 -18.99
N SER A 10 -8.94 -33.55 -17.88
CA SER A 10 -8.37 -33.90 -16.57
C SER A 10 -9.20 -34.88 -15.71
N PRO A 11 -8.58 -35.60 -14.74
CA PRO A 11 -9.16 -36.76 -14.05
C PRO A 11 -9.90 -36.45 -12.72
N SER A 12 -10.85 -37.33 -12.39
CA SER A 12 -11.69 -37.37 -11.18
C SER A 12 -10.92 -37.71 -9.88
N PRO A 13 -11.41 -37.33 -8.69
CA PRO A 13 -10.76 -37.64 -7.42
C PRO A 13 -11.16 -39.01 -6.83
N PRO A 14 -10.31 -39.62 -5.98
CA PRO A 14 -10.48 -40.99 -5.48
C PRO A 14 -11.24 -41.11 -4.15
N THR A 15 -11.86 -42.27 -3.99
CA THR A 15 -12.53 -42.81 -2.80
C THR A 15 -11.51 -43.20 -1.71
N GLY A 16 -11.83 -42.91 -0.45
CA GLY A 16 -11.07 -43.33 0.73
C GLY A 16 -11.98 -43.94 1.83
N PRO A 17 -11.41 -44.66 2.82
CA PRO A 17 -12.02 -45.88 3.37
C PRO A 17 -12.68 -45.74 4.76
N ASN A 18 -13.41 -46.80 5.09
CA ASN A 18 -14.06 -47.16 6.36
C ASN A 18 -13.13 -47.10 7.58
N ALA A 19 -13.60 -46.51 8.69
CA ALA A 19 -13.09 -46.76 10.04
C ALA A 19 -14.21 -46.63 11.09
N SER A 20 -14.14 -47.53 12.07
CA SER A 20 -15.12 -47.94 13.07
C SER A 20 -15.13 -47.12 14.38
N SER A 21 -16.34 -46.87 14.92
CA SER A 21 -16.79 -46.88 16.35
C SER A 21 -16.08 -45.95 17.38
N PRO A 22 -16.65 -45.63 18.58
CA PRO A 22 -17.82 -46.21 19.26
C PRO A 22 -18.85 -45.23 19.86
N SER A 23 -19.95 -45.85 20.27
CA SER A 23 -21.07 -45.39 21.10
C SER A 23 -20.69 -44.94 22.52
N SER A 24 -21.30 -43.86 23.01
CA SER A 24 -21.51 -43.58 24.44
C SER A 24 -22.86 -42.90 24.68
N ALA A 25 -23.48 -43.25 25.79
CA ALA A 25 -24.90 -43.13 26.09
C ALA A 25 -25.35 -41.79 26.72
N GLY A 26 -26.63 -41.44 26.44
CA GLY A 26 -27.58 -40.76 27.35
C GLY A 26 -27.78 -39.24 27.17
N PRO A 27 -28.93 -38.66 27.57
CA PRO A 27 -30.17 -39.25 28.08
C PRO A 27 -31.43 -38.91 27.26
N ALA A 28 -32.49 -39.66 27.57
CA ALA A 28 -33.82 -39.57 27.02
C ALA A 28 -34.45 -38.16 27.14
N ALA A 29 -34.89 -37.61 26.00
CA ALA A 29 -35.90 -36.58 25.94
C ALA A 29 -37.08 -37.13 25.13
N ALA A 30 -38.24 -37.14 25.78
CA ALA A 30 -39.48 -37.73 25.32
C ALA A 30 -39.90 -37.20 23.93
N ALA A 31 -39.72 -38.04 22.91
CA ALA A 31 -40.45 -37.92 21.67
C ALA A 31 -41.88 -38.43 21.91
N SER A 32 -42.82 -37.48 22.00
CA SER A 32 -44.25 -37.74 21.84
C SER A 32 -44.48 -38.25 20.42
N ALA A 33 -44.40 -39.57 20.26
CA ALA A 33 -44.93 -40.27 19.10
C ALA A 33 -46.46 -40.13 19.12
N SER A 34 -46.96 -39.08 18.47
CA SER A 34 -48.37 -39.06 18.07
C SER A 34 -48.54 -40.10 16.97
N ALA A 35 -49.20 -41.19 17.31
CA ALA A 35 -49.57 -42.25 16.41
C ALA A 35 -50.31 -41.67 15.18
N ASN A 36 -49.82 -41.97 13.98
CA ASN A 36 -50.60 -41.85 12.76
C ASN A 36 -51.76 -42.84 12.82
N ALA A 37 -52.88 -42.38 13.37
CA ALA A 37 -54.17 -43.03 13.21
C ALA A 37 -54.63 -42.80 11.76
N SER A 38 -54.59 -43.85 10.94
CA SER A 38 -55.29 -43.92 9.66
C SER A 38 -56.79 -44.05 9.91
N GLY A 39 -57.43 -42.94 10.28
CA GLY A 39 -58.89 -42.79 10.24
C GLY A 39 -59.37 -42.37 8.84
N PRO A 40 -60.64 -42.65 8.48
CA PRO A 40 -61.21 -42.16 7.22
C PRO A 40 -61.16 -40.63 7.18
N ARG A 41 -60.70 -40.07 6.05
CA ARG A 41 -60.68 -38.61 5.83
C ARG A 41 -62.07 -38.04 6.10
N PRO A 42 -62.20 -36.96 6.90
CA PRO A 42 -63.48 -36.30 7.08
C PRO A 42 -64.03 -35.84 5.72
N PRO A 43 -65.37 -35.81 5.54
CA PRO A 43 -65.99 -35.31 4.32
C PRO A 43 -65.54 -33.87 4.03
N PRO A 44 -65.36 -33.50 2.75
CA PRO A 44 -64.89 -32.17 2.39
C PRO A 44 -65.86 -31.11 2.92
N GLU A 45 -65.32 -30.07 3.57
CA GLU A 45 -66.11 -28.97 4.13
C GLU A 45 -67.03 -28.37 3.04
N PRO A 46 -68.34 -28.18 3.32
CA PRO A 46 -69.25 -27.62 2.34
C PRO A 46 -68.87 -26.18 2.00
N LEU A 47 -68.72 -25.89 0.69
CA LEU A 47 -68.49 -24.55 0.18
C LEU A 47 -69.76 -23.72 0.39
N THR A 48 -69.67 -22.61 1.12
CA THR A 48 -70.82 -21.73 1.42
C THR A 48 -70.74 -20.40 0.68
N GLY A 49 -71.90 -19.89 0.26
CA GLY A 49 -72.06 -18.58 -0.37
C GLY A 49 -71.35 -18.44 -1.72
N PHE A 50 -70.66 -17.32 -1.95
CA PHE A 50 -69.99 -17.02 -3.22
C PHE A 50 -68.95 -18.06 -3.66
N ARG A 51 -68.42 -18.84 -2.72
CA ARG A 51 -67.46 -19.92 -3.01
C ARG A 51 -68.12 -21.12 -3.70
N ALA A 52 -69.41 -21.36 -3.44
CA ALA A 52 -70.19 -22.40 -4.12
C ALA A 52 -70.47 -22.04 -5.58
N SER A 53 -70.74 -20.75 -5.87
CA SER A 53 -70.94 -20.29 -7.25
C SER A 53 -69.65 -20.32 -8.08
N LEU A 54 -68.49 -20.11 -7.46
CA LEU A 54 -67.18 -20.18 -8.12
C LEU A 54 -66.64 -21.61 -8.28
N GLU A 55 -67.33 -22.61 -7.76
CA GLU A 55 -66.94 -24.01 -7.95
C GLU A 55 -67.08 -24.43 -9.43
N HIS A 56 -68.10 -23.91 -10.10
CA HIS A 56 -68.38 -24.20 -11.51
C HIS A 56 -67.50 -23.39 -12.49
N THR A 57 -66.65 -22.49 -11.99
CA THR A 57 -65.76 -21.67 -12.84
C THR A 57 -64.38 -22.30 -13.07
N GLY A 58 -64.19 -23.56 -12.69
CA GLY A 58 -62.95 -24.32 -12.93
C GLY A 58 -61.80 -23.99 -11.96
N ILE A 59 -62.05 -23.21 -10.91
CA ILE A 59 -61.06 -22.93 -9.87
C ILE A 59 -61.00 -24.15 -8.93
N PRO A 60 -59.82 -24.74 -8.69
CA PRO A 60 -59.72 -25.92 -7.83
C PRO A 60 -60.21 -25.61 -6.41
N ARG A 61 -60.97 -26.54 -5.82
CA ARG A 61 -61.53 -26.40 -4.46
C ARG A 61 -60.45 -26.08 -3.40
N SER A 62 -59.21 -26.52 -3.62
CA SER A 62 -58.05 -26.21 -2.77
C SER A 62 -57.72 -24.72 -2.71
N VAL A 63 -57.92 -23.97 -3.80
CA VAL A 63 -57.71 -22.52 -3.87
C VAL A 63 -58.90 -21.77 -3.27
N LEU A 64 -60.13 -22.26 -3.48
CA LEU A 64 -61.36 -21.66 -2.92
C LEU A 64 -61.45 -21.78 -1.38
N LEU A 65 -60.93 -22.88 -0.83
CA LEU A 65 -60.84 -23.14 0.61
C LEU A 65 -59.53 -22.65 1.22
N TRP A 66 -58.61 -22.10 0.43
CA TRP A 66 -57.35 -21.58 0.93
C TRP A 66 -57.61 -20.38 1.84
N LYS A 67 -57.49 -20.60 3.16
CA LYS A 67 -57.50 -19.56 4.19
C LYS A 67 -56.06 -19.32 4.61
N PRO A 68 -55.33 -18.38 3.99
CA PRO A 68 -53.98 -18.05 4.43
C PRO A 68 -54.05 -17.57 5.88
N ARG A 69 -53.50 -18.35 6.81
CA ARG A 69 -53.30 -17.91 8.19
C ARG A 69 -52.15 -16.92 8.17
N LEU A 70 -52.34 -15.76 8.80
CA LEU A 70 -51.24 -14.82 9.00
C LEU A 70 -50.10 -15.55 9.72
N PRO A 71 -48.84 -15.30 9.33
CA PRO A 71 -47.71 -15.82 10.09
C PRO A 71 -47.84 -15.40 11.55
N SER A 72 -47.33 -16.22 12.48
CA SER A 72 -47.37 -15.87 13.90
C SER A 72 -46.61 -14.56 14.16
N ARG A 73 -46.85 -13.92 15.31
CA ARG A 73 -46.20 -12.63 15.67
C ARG A 73 -44.68 -12.64 15.50
N ASN A 74 -44.01 -13.73 15.88
CA ASN A 74 -42.55 -13.82 15.75
C ASN A 74 -42.13 -13.93 14.27
N TRP A 75 -42.93 -14.63 13.46
CA TRP A 75 -42.70 -14.73 12.02
C TRP A 75 -42.99 -13.42 11.28
N THR A 76 -44.00 -12.66 11.68
CA THR A 76 -44.24 -11.32 11.09
C THR A 76 -43.11 -10.36 11.44
N ILE A 77 -42.65 -10.34 12.70
CA ILE A 77 -41.49 -9.55 13.11
C ILE A 77 -40.24 -9.97 12.31
N PHE A 78 -40.00 -11.27 12.17
CA PHE A 78 -38.88 -11.79 11.39
C PHE A 78 -38.93 -11.33 9.92
N TRP A 79 -40.06 -11.53 9.23
CA TRP A 79 -40.19 -11.16 7.82
C TRP A 79 -40.18 -9.65 7.59
N THR A 80 -40.72 -8.86 8.51
CA THR A 80 -40.67 -7.40 8.41
C THR A 80 -39.25 -6.87 8.58
N LEU A 81 -38.49 -7.37 9.56
CA LEU A 81 -37.08 -7.01 9.74
C LEU A 81 -36.23 -7.48 8.55
N LEU A 82 -36.42 -8.72 8.11
CA LEU A 82 -35.67 -9.26 6.97
C LEU A 82 -36.00 -8.52 5.67
N GLY A 83 -37.28 -8.23 5.42
CA GLY A 83 -37.75 -7.50 4.25
C GLY A 83 -37.24 -6.06 4.23
N THR A 84 -37.26 -5.35 5.36
CA THR A 84 -36.74 -3.98 5.46
C THR A 84 -35.24 -3.92 5.24
N VAL A 85 -34.45 -4.79 5.89
CA VAL A 85 -32.98 -4.83 5.69
C VAL A 85 -32.62 -5.20 4.25
N SER A 86 -33.33 -6.19 3.67
CA SER A 86 -33.11 -6.61 2.27
C SER A 86 -33.47 -5.50 1.29
N TYR A 87 -34.56 -4.76 1.55
CA TYR A 87 -34.98 -3.63 0.73
C TYR A 87 -33.95 -2.50 0.77
N ILE A 88 -33.45 -2.12 1.95
CA ILE A 88 -32.43 -1.07 2.08
C ILE A 88 -31.16 -1.47 1.31
N TYR A 89 -30.72 -2.72 1.43
CA TYR A 89 -29.58 -3.24 0.65
C TYR A 89 -29.84 -3.19 -0.86
N TYR A 90 -31.01 -3.64 -1.31
CA TYR A 90 -31.36 -3.63 -2.73
C TYR A 90 -31.44 -2.22 -3.30
N ASP A 91 -32.08 -1.30 -2.57
CA ASP A 91 -32.23 0.11 -2.95
C ASP A 91 -30.88 0.82 -3.06
N ASP A 92 -29.98 0.63 -2.09
CA ASP A 92 -28.62 1.20 -2.16
C ASP A 92 -27.85 0.69 -3.39
N ARG A 93 -27.97 -0.59 -3.73
CA ARG A 93 -27.26 -1.21 -4.86
C ARG A 93 -27.85 -0.77 -6.19
N ARG A 94 -29.17 -0.59 -6.24
CA ARG A 94 -29.86 0.01 -7.38
C ARG A 94 -29.39 1.43 -7.62
N LYS A 95 -29.38 2.28 -6.58
CA LYS A 95 -28.87 3.66 -6.65
C LYS A 95 -27.40 3.72 -7.08
N CYS A 96 -26.55 2.83 -6.56
CA CYS A 96 -25.16 2.72 -7.00
C CYS A 96 -25.04 2.46 -8.51
N ARG A 97 -25.92 1.64 -9.10
CA ARG A 97 -25.93 1.35 -10.53
C ARG A 97 -26.44 2.53 -11.34
N GLU A 98 -27.55 3.14 -10.90
CA GLU A 98 -28.13 4.31 -11.55
C GLU A 98 -27.12 5.47 -11.62
N ILE A 99 -26.44 5.78 -10.51
CA ILE A 99 -25.38 6.81 -10.47
C ILE A 99 -24.23 6.43 -11.40
N LYS A 100 -23.76 5.18 -11.38
CA LYS A 100 -22.68 4.76 -12.27
C LYS A 100 -23.05 4.93 -13.74
N GLU A 101 -24.24 4.48 -14.14
CA GLU A 101 -24.71 4.60 -15.52
C GLU A 101 -24.87 6.07 -15.95
N GLU A 102 -25.38 6.92 -15.06
CA GLU A 102 -25.53 8.35 -15.32
C GLU A 102 -24.17 9.00 -15.64
N TYR A 103 -23.16 8.77 -14.81
CA TYR A 103 -21.84 9.38 -15.00
C TYR A 103 -21.06 8.72 -16.15
N LEU A 104 -21.20 7.40 -16.35
CA LEU A 104 -20.62 6.74 -17.52
C LEU A 104 -21.16 7.34 -18.82
N ARG A 105 -22.47 7.58 -18.93
CA ARG A 105 -23.06 8.24 -20.11
C ARG A 105 -22.53 9.67 -20.32
N LYS A 106 -22.27 10.41 -19.24
CA LYS A 106 -21.67 11.76 -19.32
C LYS A 106 -20.23 11.72 -19.82
N VAL A 107 -19.46 10.71 -19.40
CA VAL A 107 -18.02 10.61 -19.65
C VAL A 107 -17.68 9.93 -20.98
N GLU A 108 -18.55 9.05 -21.46
CA GLU A 108 -18.35 8.26 -22.69
C GLU A 108 -18.07 9.13 -23.93
N GLY A 109 -18.53 10.39 -23.95
CA GLY A 109 -18.21 11.35 -25.00
C GLY A 109 -16.71 11.61 -25.15
N PHE A 110 -16.03 11.87 -24.03
CA PHE A 110 -14.60 12.21 -24.01
C PHE A 110 -13.72 11.05 -24.50
N GLY A 111 -14.09 9.80 -24.17
CA GLY A 111 -13.35 8.63 -24.63
C GLY A 111 -13.46 8.33 -26.12
N LYS A 112 -14.40 8.99 -26.84
CA LYS A 112 -14.61 8.84 -28.29
C LYS A 112 -13.98 9.97 -29.11
N GLU A 113 -13.42 10.97 -28.45
CA GLU A 113 -12.74 12.07 -29.14
C GLU A 113 -11.50 11.55 -29.87
N ALA A 114 -11.37 11.92 -31.15
CA ALA A 114 -10.25 11.48 -31.95
C ALA A 114 -8.96 12.18 -31.48
N THR A 115 -7.89 11.41 -31.29
CA THR A 115 -6.57 11.98 -31.00
C THR A 115 -6.06 12.79 -32.19
N THR A 116 -5.26 13.83 -31.92
CA THR A 116 -4.74 14.71 -32.97
C THR A 116 -3.78 13.98 -33.90
N SER A 117 -3.04 13.01 -33.37
CA SER A 117 -2.06 12.21 -34.10
C SER A 117 -2.05 10.76 -33.62
N SER A 118 -1.59 9.82 -34.45
CA SER A 118 -1.43 8.41 -34.09
C SER A 118 -0.35 8.18 -33.04
N LEU A 119 0.58 9.12 -32.87
CA LEU A 119 1.63 9.10 -31.84
C LEU A 119 1.25 9.91 -30.59
N ASP A 120 0.04 10.45 -30.55
CA ASP A 120 -0.44 11.20 -29.40
C ASP A 120 -0.69 10.22 -28.24
N MET A 121 -0.28 10.62 -27.03
CA MET A 121 -0.48 9.79 -25.84
C MET A 121 -1.63 10.39 -25.04
N PRO A 122 -2.54 9.56 -24.50
CA PRO A 122 -3.62 10.07 -23.68
C PRO A 122 -3.07 10.72 -22.41
N ARG A 123 -3.89 11.61 -21.85
CA ARG A 123 -3.62 12.25 -20.56
C ARG A 123 -3.36 11.19 -19.48
N LYS A 124 -2.31 11.40 -18.68
CA LYS A 124 -1.90 10.48 -17.61
C LYS A 124 -2.13 11.09 -16.23
N VAL A 125 -2.68 10.30 -15.32
CA VAL A 125 -2.98 10.70 -13.94
C VAL A 125 -2.19 9.85 -12.96
N THR A 126 -1.46 10.47 -12.04
CA THR A 126 -0.72 9.77 -10.97
C THR A 126 -1.57 9.69 -9.71
N VAL A 127 -1.74 8.50 -9.17
CA VAL A 127 -2.59 8.23 -7.99
C VAL A 127 -1.71 7.85 -6.81
N TYR A 128 -1.79 8.64 -5.75
CA TYR A 128 -1.14 8.36 -4.47
C TYR A 128 -2.17 7.93 -3.44
N GLY A 129 -1.92 6.78 -2.81
CA GLY A 129 -2.73 6.25 -1.72
C GLY A 129 -1.87 5.81 -0.56
N ALA A 130 -1.85 6.58 0.53
CA ALA A 130 -1.13 6.26 1.74
C ALA A 130 -1.75 5.06 2.45
N LYS A 131 -0.91 4.31 3.17
CA LYS A 131 -1.35 3.28 4.09
C LYS A 131 -2.20 3.91 5.20
N TRP A 132 -3.42 3.42 5.40
CA TRP A 132 -4.26 3.89 6.50
C TRP A 132 -3.62 3.52 7.85
N PRO A 133 -3.59 4.43 8.84
CA PRO A 133 -3.07 4.13 10.17
C PRO A 133 -3.66 2.85 10.78
N GLU A 134 -2.81 2.01 11.37
CA GLU A 134 -3.18 0.73 12.01
C GLU A 134 -3.72 -0.37 11.08
N ASP A 135 -3.89 -0.10 9.79
CA ASP A 135 -4.34 -1.12 8.85
C ASP A 135 -3.15 -2.02 8.46
N GLU A 136 -3.41 -3.32 8.33
CA GLU A 136 -2.42 -4.26 7.79
C GLU A 136 -2.36 -4.13 6.26
N ASP A 137 -3.53 -3.93 5.62
CA ASP A 137 -3.66 -3.78 4.17
C ASP A 137 -3.08 -2.42 3.71
N THR A 138 -1.93 -2.44 3.02
CA THR A 138 -1.30 -1.24 2.44
C THR A 138 -2.14 -0.61 1.34
N ASP A 139 -2.84 -1.44 0.56
CA ASP A 139 -3.46 -1.02 -0.70
C ASP A 139 -4.92 -0.57 -0.52
N ARG A 140 -5.40 -0.41 0.71
CA ARG A 140 -6.81 -0.10 1.00
C ARG A 140 -7.27 1.19 0.30
N ALA A 141 -6.45 2.23 0.33
CA ALA A 141 -6.69 3.49 -0.37
C ALA A 141 -6.75 3.28 -1.90
N LEU A 142 -5.82 2.52 -2.47
CA LEU A 142 -5.81 2.21 -3.90
C LEU A 142 -6.99 1.33 -4.33
N ARG A 143 -7.47 0.42 -3.46
CA ARG A 143 -8.71 -0.33 -3.69
C ARG A 143 -9.93 0.59 -3.72
N HIS A 144 -9.96 1.61 -2.87
CA HIS A 144 -11.01 2.63 -2.88
C HIS A 144 -11.04 3.38 -4.22
N PHE A 145 -9.89 3.84 -4.70
CA PHE A 145 -9.77 4.45 -6.03
C PHE A 145 -10.23 3.52 -7.16
N ARG A 146 -9.78 2.26 -7.16
CA ARG A 146 -10.18 1.24 -8.16
C ARG A 146 -11.68 0.99 -8.20
N LYS A 147 -12.36 1.08 -7.05
CA LYS A 147 -13.78 0.80 -6.93
C LYS A 147 -14.65 1.98 -7.37
N TYR A 148 -14.24 3.20 -7.03
CA TYR A 148 -15.11 4.38 -7.13
C TYR A 148 -14.70 5.39 -8.21
N VAL A 149 -13.43 5.47 -8.61
CA VAL A 149 -12.95 6.50 -9.56
C VAL A 149 -12.51 5.86 -10.88
N LYS A 150 -11.76 4.76 -10.83
CA LYS A 150 -11.21 4.07 -12.00
C LYS A 150 -12.23 3.81 -13.13
N PRO A 151 -13.47 3.33 -12.88
CA PRO A 151 -14.41 3.03 -13.97
C PRO A 151 -14.69 4.23 -14.89
N TYR A 152 -14.71 5.44 -14.33
CA TYR A 152 -14.97 6.66 -15.08
C TYR A 152 -13.74 7.13 -15.85
N LEU A 153 -12.53 7.05 -15.27
CA LEU A 153 -11.30 7.38 -15.98
C LEU A 153 -11.07 6.44 -17.18
N VAL A 154 -11.37 5.15 -17.02
CA VAL A 154 -11.30 4.16 -18.10
C VAL A 154 -12.33 4.48 -19.19
N ALA A 155 -13.55 4.89 -18.83
CA ALA A 155 -14.56 5.30 -19.81
C ALA A 155 -14.17 6.59 -20.56
N ALA A 156 -13.38 7.47 -19.93
CA ALA A 156 -12.84 8.69 -20.52
C ALA A 156 -11.58 8.46 -21.38
N ALA A 157 -11.07 7.23 -21.46
CA ALA A 157 -9.77 6.92 -22.06
C ALA A 157 -8.58 7.69 -21.45
N ILE A 158 -8.63 7.99 -20.15
CA ILE A 158 -7.54 8.63 -19.39
C ILE A 158 -6.69 7.54 -18.71
N ASP A 159 -5.39 7.58 -18.96
CA ASP A 159 -4.44 6.66 -18.35
C ASP A 159 -4.17 7.05 -16.90
N TYR A 160 -3.94 6.05 -16.05
CA TYR A 160 -3.57 6.27 -14.66
C TYR A 160 -2.39 5.40 -14.23
N GLU A 161 -1.57 5.94 -13.35
CA GLU A 161 -0.47 5.24 -12.68
C GLU A 161 -0.74 5.21 -11.17
N GLN A 162 -0.78 4.01 -10.60
CA GLN A 162 -0.92 3.85 -9.15
C GLN A 162 0.45 3.68 -8.53
N VAL A 163 0.81 4.59 -7.63
CA VAL A 163 2.08 4.53 -6.92
C VAL A 163 1.89 3.74 -5.63
N THR A 164 2.65 2.66 -5.46
CA THR A 164 2.58 1.80 -4.29
C THR A 164 3.37 2.40 -3.12
N ALA A 165 2.70 2.53 -1.98
CA ALA A 165 3.21 3.16 -0.76
C ALA A 165 3.07 2.20 0.44
N PRO A 166 3.99 1.21 0.60
CA PRO A 166 3.81 0.13 1.58
C PRO A 166 4.07 0.57 3.03
N LEU A 167 4.88 1.61 3.22
CA LEU A 167 5.30 2.12 4.53
C LEU A 167 4.74 3.52 4.76
N HIS A 168 4.63 3.92 6.01
CA HIS A 168 4.35 5.32 6.34
C HIS A 168 5.50 6.21 5.83
N GLY A 169 5.18 7.39 5.31
CA GLY A 169 6.15 8.34 4.74
C GLY A 169 6.72 7.90 3.39
N SER A 170 6.24 6.81 2.79
CA SER A 170 6.76 6.36 1.50
C SER A 170 6.36 7.30 0.35
N ILE A 171 5.19 7.94 0.40
CA ILE A 171 4.80 8.94 -0.61
C ILE A 171 5.70 10.17 -0.48
N THR A 172 5.94 10.64 0.74
CA THR A 172 6.87 11.75 1.01
C THR A 172 8.22 11.50 0.38
N ARG A 173 8.76 10.29 0.57
CA ARG A 173 10.05 9.88 0.01
C ARG A 173 10.02 9.83 -1.52
N GLN A 174 9.00 9.23 -2.12
CA GLN A 174 8.89 9.14 -3.59
C GLN A 174 8.72 10.52 -4.23
N VAL A 175 7.86 11.38 -3.67
CA VAL A 175 7.66 12.76 -4.15
C VAL A 175 8.95 13.56 -4.00
N HIS A 176 9.64 13.44 -2.86
CA HIS A 176 10.92 14.08 -2.64
C HIS A 176 11.97 13.68 -3.68
N ALA A 177 12.14 12.37 -3.93
CA ALA A 177 13.04 11.85 -4.96
C ALA A 177 12.67 12.39 -6.35
N ASN A 178 11.38 12.37 -6.72
CA ASN A 178 10.92 12.82 -8.03
C ASN A 178 11.19 14.31 -8.24
N VAL A 179 10.91 15.15 -7.24
CA VAL A 179 11.20 16.58 -7.30
C VAL A 179 12.70 16.83 -7.39
N LEU A 180 13.50 16.17 -6.56
CA LEU A 180 14.97 16.30 -6.62
C LEU A 180 15.53 15.88 -7.97
N LYS A 181 15.09 14.74 -8.50
CA LYS A 181 15.50 14.24 -9.81
C LYS A 181 15.19 15.26 -10.90
N ARG A 182 13.97 15.82 -10.90
CA ARG A 182 13.57 16.87 -11.85
C ARG A 182 14.44 18.12 -11.73
N ARG A 183 14.77 18.54 -10.50
CA ARG A 183 15.68 19.68 -10.25
C ARG A 183 17.09 19.39 -10.76
N ARG A 184 17.62 18.19 -10.51
CA ARG A 184 18.96 17.76 -10.96
C ARG A 184 19.06 17.70 -12.49
N GLN A 185 18.02 17.17 -13.15
CA GLN A 185 17.93 17.13 -14.60
C GLN A 185 17.83 18.54 -15.21
N ALA A 186 17.03 19.44 -14.61
CA ALA A 186 16.93 20.82 -15.05
C ALA A 186 18.26 21.58 -14.93
N LEU A 187 19.10 21.21 -13.97
CA LEU A 187 20.45 21.76 -13.77
C LEU A 187 21.55 21.02 -14.54
N GLY A 188 21.22 19.94 -15.27
CA GLY A 188 22.20 19.12 -15.99
C GLY A 188 23.16 18.31 -15.10
N LEU A 189 22.85 18.16 -13.81
CA LEU A 189 23.64 17.38 -12.85
C LEU A 189 23.41 15.86 -12.99
N GLU A 190 22.27 15.49 -13.57
CA GLU A 190 21.85 14.11 -13.79
C GLU A 190 21.34 13.98 -15.23
N ALA A 191 21.74 12.91 -15.92
CA ALA A 191 21.25 12.64 -17.26
C ALA A 191 19.74 12.34 -17.23
N PRO A 192 18.97 12.73 -18.26
CA PRO A 192 17.59 12.27 -18.39
C PRO A 192 17.56 10.75 -18.44
N ASP A 193 16.47 10.16 -17.92
CA ASP A 193 16.31 8.71 -17.97
C ASP A 193 16.44 8.21 -19.41
N PRO A 194 17.11 7.07 -19.65
CA PRO A 194 17.21 6.50 -20.97
C PRO A 194 15.82 6.12 -21.45
N THR A 195 15.19 7.00 -22.23
CA THR A 195 13.97 6.66 -22.95
C THR A 195 14.34 5.54 -23.89
N LEU A 196 13.81 4.33 -23.66
CA LEU A 196 13.84 3.27 -24.65
C LEU A 196 13.46 3.91 -25.99
N SER A 197 14.31 3.78 -27.00
CA SER A 197 14.19 4.46 -28.29
C SER A 197 12.99 3.94 -29.06
N LEU A 198 11.80 4.25 -28.55
CA LEU A 198 10.55 4.14 -29.23
C LEU A 198 10.46 5.34 -30.18
N PRO A 199 9.82 5.20 -31.35
CA PRO A 199 9.63 6.31 -32.29
C PRO A 199 8.77 7.46 -31.73
N ILE A 200 8.34 7.36 -30.47
CA ILE A 200 7.50 8.29 -29.70
C ILE A 200 8.38 9.01 -28.66
N ALA A 201 9.59 9.44 -29.02
CA ALA A 201 10.38 10.31 -28.16
C ALA A 201 9.83 11.74 -28.29
N LEU A 202 9.06 12.16 -27.28
CA LEU A 202 8.55 13.53 -27.21
C LEU A 202 9.67 14.51 -26.88
N ASP A 203 9.54 15.73 -27.42
CA ASP A 203 10.38 16.86 -27.01
C ASP A 203 10.21 17.09 -25.50
N PRO A 204 11.27 17.24 -24.69
CA PRO A 204 11.16 17.46 -23.24
C PRO A 204 10.15 18.53 -22.85
N ARG A 205 9.99 19.62 -23.63
CA ARG A 205 8.99 20.66 -23.34
C ARG A 205 7.56 20.13 -23.45
N SER A 206 7.25 19.43 -24.53
CA SER A 206 5.94 18.79 -24.73
C SER A 206 5.64 17.72 -23.67
N ALA A 207 6.66 17.01 -23.19
CA ALA A 207 6.51 16.05 -22.10
C ALA A 207 6.11 16.76 -20.79
N LEU A 208 6.74 17.89 -20.48
CA LEU A 208 6.40 18.70 -19.31
C LEU A 208 4.98 19.28 -19.40
N GLU A 209 4.56 19.75 -20.57
CA GLU A 209 3.20 20.27 -20.78
C GLU A 209 2.16 19.17 -20.51
N ARG A 210 2.40 17.94 -21.01
CA ARG A 210 1.52 16.79 -20.75
C ARG A 210 1.51 16.36 -19.28
N GLU A 211 2.64 16.44 -18.59
CA GLU A 211 2.68 16.21 -17.14
C GLU A 211 1.85 17.25 -16.38
N VAL A 212 1.89 18.51 -16.80
CA VAL A 212 1.15 19.62 -16.18
C VAL A 212 -0.35 19.56 -16.50
N GLU A 213 -0.72 19.11 -17.70
CA GLU A 213 -2.09 18.82 -18.10
C GLU A 213 -2.63 17.57 -17.39
N GLY A 214 -1.74 16.63 -17.07
CA GLY A 214 -2.04 15.47 -16.22
C GLY A 214 -2.65 15.85 -14.86
N GLY A 215 -2.97 14.84 -14.06
CA GLY A 215 -3.57 15.04 -12.73
C GLY A 215 -2.87 14.25 -11.65
N VAL A 216 -2.88 14.77 -10.43
CA VAL A 216 -2.43 14.02 -9.24
C VAL A 216 -3.65 13.72 -8.37
N VAL A 217 -3.95 12.45 -8.10
CA VAL A 217 -5.06 12.05 -7.23
C VAL A 217 -4.52 11.63 -5.87
N LEU A 218 -4.92 12.35 -4.82
CA LEU A 218 -4.56 12.04 -3.44
C LEU A 218 -5.76 11.38 -2.75
N VAL A 219 -5.59 10.12 -2.34
CA VAL A 219 -6.65 9.35 -1.68
C VAL A 219 -6.54 9.47 -0.16
N GLY A 220 -7.39 10.30 0.43
CA GLY A 220 -7.47 10.50 1.88
C GLY A 220 -6.47 11.52 2.45
N ARG A 221 -6.66 11.87 3.72
CA ARG A 221 -5.89 12.92 4.40
C ARG A 221 -4.41 12.56 4.61
N ALA A 222 -4.13 11.30 4.91
CA ALA A 222 -2.75 10.82 5.09
C ALA A 222 -1.91 11.03 3.81
N SER A 223 -2.48 10.75 2.64
CA SER A 223 -1.82 10.98 1.35
C SER A 223 -1.51 12.46 1.12
N LEU A 224 -2.42 13.36 1.52
CA LEU A 224 -2.21 14.80 1.45
C LEU A 224 -1.05 15.26 2.33
N LYS A 225 -1.01 14.82 3.60
CA LYS A 225 0.08 15.16 4.53
C LYS A 225 1.43 14.69 3.97
N GLU A 226 1.50 13.44 3.53
CA GLU A 226 2.74 12.88 2.99
C GLU A 226 3.18 13.57 1.68
N TYR A 227 2.22 13.86 0.79
CA TYR A 227 2.51 14.49 -0.50
C TYR A 227 3.05 15.91 -0.34
N LEU A 228 2.37 16.74 0.46
CA LEU A 228 2.81 18.12 0.69
C LEU A 228 4.12 18.16 1.48
N GLU A 229 4.33 17.28 2.45
CA GLU A 229 5.63 17.19 3.12
C GLU A 229 6.76 16.77 2.14
N GLY A 230 6.45 15.90 1.18
CA GLY A 230 7.38 15.51 0.13
C GLY A 230 7.73 16.67 -0.80
N LEU A 231 6.74 17.48 -1.19
CA LEU A 231 6.96 18.70 -1.95
C LEU A 231 7.79 19.71 -1.17
N ARG A 232 7.50 19.93 0.11
CA ARG A 232 8.25 20.85 0.98
C ARG A 232 9.71 20.45 1.03
N ARG A 233 10.00 19.18 1.32
CA ARG A 233 11.38 18.67 1.36
C ARG A 233 12.07 18.78 0.01
N GLY A 234 11.39 18.47 -1.09
CA GLY A 234 11.96 18.54 -2.43
C GLY A 234 12.32 19.94 -2.93
N TRP A 235 11.56 20.96 -2.52
CA TRP A 235 11.85 22.34 -2.91
C TRP A 235 12.72 23.10 -1.89
N SER A 236 12.58 22.80 -0.60
CA SER A 236 13.33 23.49 0.46
C SER A 236 14.73 22.93 0.68
N ASN A 237 14.96 21.63 0.44
CA ASN A 237 16.28 21.04 0.58
C ASN A 237 17.18 21.35 -0.62
N GLY A 238 18.49 21.26 -0.43
CA GLY A 238 19.47 21.42 -1.50
C GLY A 238 19.43 20.29 -2.53
N VAL A 239 19.93 20.55 -3.73
CA VAL A 239 20.00 19.61 -4.87
C VAL A 239 21.08 18.52 -4.71
N GLY A 240 21.55 18.27 -3.48
CA GLY A 240 22.52 17.21 -3.17
C GLY A 240 21.97 15.81 -3.48
N PRO A 241 22.84 14.78 -3.61
CA PRO A 241 22.36 13.41 -3.70
C PRO A 241 21.60 13.06 -2.42
N TRP A 242 20.34 12.66 -2.56
CA TRP A 242 19.52 12.32 -1.42
C TRP A 242 19.56 10.83 -1.16
N ASP A 243 20.49 10.44 -0.30
CA ASP A 243 20.77 9.04 0.06
C ASP A 243 20.46 8.80 1.54
N TRP A 244 19.19 8.95 1.93
CA TRP A 244 18.78 8.73 3.34
C TRP A 244 19.11 7.31 3.85
N GLU A 245 19.15 6.31 2.96
CA GLU A 245 19.55 4.94 3.29
C GLU A 245 21.01 4.89 3.74
N LYS A 246 21.90 5.66 3.08
CA LYS A 246 23.31 5.74 3.46
C LYS A 246 23.49 6.39 4.83
N GLU A 247 22.71 7.43 5.15
CA GLU A 247 22.75 8.05 6.48
C GLU A 247 22.36 7.06 7.59
N VAL A 248 21.34 6.22 7.34
CA VAL A 248 20.93 5.16 8.27
C VAL A 248 22.01 4.09 8.36
N GLU A 249 22.62 3.70 7.24
CA GLU A 249 23.72 2.73 7.21
C GLU A 249 24.97 3.19 7.93
N GLU A 250 25.34 4.47 7.79
CA GLU A 250 26.45 5.06 8.53
C GLU A 250 26.19 4.98 10.03
N LYS A 251 24.98 5.34 10.49
CA LYS A 251 24.60 5.21 11.90
C LYS A 251 24.68 3.76 12.39
N ILE A 252 24.24 2.79 11.59
CA ILE A 252 24.30 1.36 11.90
C ILE A 252 25.75 0.85 11.95
N ARG A 253 26.61 1.36 11.06
CA ARG A 253 28.02 0.99 10.96
C ARG A 253 28.82 1.39 12.19
N TYR A 254 28.52 2.55 12.77
CA TYR A 254 29.20 3.06 13.97
C TYR A 254 28.62 2.56 15.30
N ASP A 255 27.58 1.72 15.27
CA ASP A 255 26.89 1.26 16.48
C ASP A 255 27.61 0.10 17.22
N GLY A 256 28.67 -0.46 16.65
CA GLY A 256 29.52 -1.47 17.29
C GLY A 256 28.88 -2.84 17.58
N VAL A 257 27.61 -3.05 17.25
CA VAL A 257 26.85 -4.29 17.55
C VAL A 257 27.48 -5.55 16.94
N PHE A 258 28.14 -5.42 15.78
CA PHE A 258 28.80 -6.54 15.09
C PHE A 258 30.31 -6.58 15.32
N ASP A 259 30.86 -5.67 16.12
CA ASP A 259 32.28 -5.71 16.43
C ASP A 259 32.51 -6.87 17.40
N ASP A 260 33.52 -7.69 17.10
CA ASP A 260 33.99 -8.71 18.03
C ASP A 260 34.66 -7.98 19.19
N LEU A 261 33.93 -7.74 20.28
CA LEU A 261 34.59 -7.39 21.53
C LEU A 261 35.53 -8.55 21.86
N PRO A 262 36.85 -8.31 21.99
CA PRO A 262 37.75 -9.36 22.43
C PRO A 262 37.24 -9.84 23.79
N ALA A 263 37.10 -11.17 23.94
CA ALA A 263 36.86 -11.79 25.24
C ALA A 263 37.80 -11.14 26.28
N PRO A 264 37.35 -10.88 27.52
CA PRO A 264 38.17 -10.16 28.49
C PRO A 264 39.52 -10.86 28.64
N ALA A 265 40.56 -10.22 28.12
CA ALA A 265 41.94 -10.60 28.28
C ALA A 265 42.38 -10.26 29.70
N LEU A 266 41.90 -11.03 30.67
CA LEU A 266 42.39 -11.01 32.03
C LEU A 266 42.67 -12.45 32.47
N GLU A 267 43.95 -12.66 32.76
CA GLU A 267 44.60 -13.86 33.30
C GLU A 267 45.11 -14.91 32.30
N ALA A 268 46.13 -14.52 31.55
CA ALA A 268 47.26 -15.40 31.21
C ALA A 268 48.54 -14.56 31.06
N VAL A 269 49.06 -14.08 32.19
CA VAL A 269 50.43 -13.55 32.29
C VAL A 269 51.15 -14.34 33.37
N SER A 270 51.65 -15.53 33.03
CA SER A 270 52.83 -16.14 33.64
C SER A 270 53.14 -17.47 32.97
N GLU A 271 54.42 -17.68 32.68
CA GLU A 271 55.08 -18.94 32.25
C GLU A 271 55.14 -19.20 30.75
N ALA A 272 56.17 -18.63 30.09
CA ALA A 272 57.35 -19.40 29.66
C ALA A 272 58.17 -18.58 28.65
N GLU A 273 59.12 -17.82 29.18
CA GLU A 273 60.32 -17.43 28.46
C GLU A 273 61.28 -18.63 28.52
N ASP A 274 61.46 -19.38 27.42
CA ASP A 274 62.79 -19.82 27.00
C ASP A 274 62.77 -20.47 25.60
N ALA A 275 63.67 -19.97 24.74
CA ALA A 275 64.30 -20.61 23.57
C ALA A 275 64.31 -19.71 22.33
N LEU A 276 65.37 -18.90 22.24
CA LEU A 276 65.90 -18.35 20.99
C LEU A 276 66.23 -19.48 20.00
N SER A 277 65.81 -19.35 18.74
CA SER A 277 66.67 -19.42 17.53
C SER A 277 66.00 -20.05 16.29
N GLN A 278 66.20 -19.35 15.17
CA GLN A 278 66.28 -19.82 13.77
C GLN A 278 65.00 -20.00 12.94
N THR A 279 64.84 -19.03 12.04
CA THR A 279 64.24 -19.13 10.70
C THR A 279 64.93 -20.24 9.89
N PRO A 280 64.22 -20.96 9.00
CA PRO A 280 64.39 -20.64 7.59
C PRO A 280 63.12 -20.77 6.71
N GLN A 281 63.20 -20.04 5.59
CA GLN A 281 62.30 -19.97 4.44
C GLN A 281 61.84 -21.35 3.91
N GLN A 282 60.57 -21.43 3.48
CA GLN A 282 60.09 -22.47 2.57
C GLN A 282 59.38 -21.89 1.34
N THR A 283 59.90 -22.35 0.20
CA THR A 283 59.53 -22.18 -1.20
C THR A 283 58.20 -22.90 -1.52
N PRO A 284 57.40 -22.44 -2.50
CA PRO A 284 56.15 -23.11 -2.91
C PRO A 284 56.37 -24.40 -3.75
N PRO A 285 55.39 -25.33 -3.78
CA PRO A 285 55.51 -26.66 -4.37
C PRO A 285 55.35 -26.70 -5.91
N PRO A 286 55.87 -27.75 -6.60
CA PRO A 286 55.86 -27.87 -8.05
C PRO A 286 54.53 -28.36 -8.64
N ALA A 287 54.23 -27.84 -9.83
CA ALA A 287 53.09 -28.18 -10.68
C ALA A 287 53.19 -29.61 -11.26
N LYS A 288 52.08 -30.34 -11.23
CA LYS A 288 51.90 -31.61 -11.94
C LYS A 288 51.41 -31.32 -13.38
N SER A 289 52.14 -31.89 -14.33
CA SER A 289 51.86 -31.95 -15.75
C SER A 289 50.60 -32.77 -16.07
N GLY A 290 49.65 -32.16 -16.77
CA GLY A 290 48.51 -32.84 -17.41
C GLY A 290 48.42 -32.41 -18.86
N LEU A 291 48.58 -33.38 -19.77
CA LEU A 291 48.43 -33.25 -21.22
C LEU A 291 47.00 -32.83 -21.59
N GLY A 292 46.86 -31.78 -22.42
CA GLY A 292 45.56 -31.33 -22.93
C GLY A 292 45.66 -30.35 -24.10
N LEU A 293 45.51 -30.88 -25.31
CA LEU A 293 45.16 -30.26 -26.61
C LEU A 293 44.96 -28.73 -26.66
N GLY A 294 46.00 -28.00 -27.06
CA GLY A 294 45.96 -26.55 -27.31
C GLY A 294 46.05 -26.16 -28.79
N PHE A 295 45.02 -26.43 -29.59
CA PHE A 295 44.99 -26.00 -31.02
C PHE A 295 43.82 -25.06 -31.39
N LEU A 296 43.05 -24.52 -30.44
CA LEU A 296 41.88 -23.68 -30.77
C LEU A 296 41.72 -22.38 -29.94
N SER A 297 42.81 -21.76 -29.47
CA SER A 297 42.73 -20.43 -28.83
C SER A 297 43.43 -19.34 -29.65
N ARG A 298 42.59 -18.40 -30.13
CA ARG A 298 42.92 -17.12 -30.78
C ARG A 298 43.78 -16.24 -29.84
N PRO A 299 44.73 -15.43 -30.35
CA PRO A 299 45.61 -14.62 -29.50
C PRO A 299 44.83 -13.51 -28.78
N ALA A 300 45.01 -13.42 -27.47
CA ALA A 300 44.51 -12.33 -26.63
C ALA A 300 45.43 -11.09 -26.74
N PRO A 301 44.89 -9.86 -26.76
CA PRO A 301 45.68 -8.63 -26.75
C PRO A 301 46.37 -8.40 -25.39
N PRO A 302 47.48 -7.63 -25.35
CA PRO A 302 48.23 -7.39 -24.12
C PRO A 302 47.44 -6.54 -23.11
N PRO A 303 47.64 -6.75 -21.80
CA PRO A 303 46.98 -5.97 -20.76
C PRO A 303 47.52 -4.52 -20.71
N PRO A 304 46.67 -3.52 -20.42
CA PRO A 304 47.12 -2.15 -20.24
C PRO A 304 47.95 -2.03 -18.94
N VAL A 305 49.10 -1.38 -19.07
CA VAL A 305 49.97 -0.99 -17.94
C VAL A 305 49.34 0.23 -17.28
N PHE A 306 48.85 0.09 -16.05
CA PHE A 306 48.46 1.23 -15.22
C PHE A 306 49.64 1.61 -14.32
N PRO A 307 50.11 2.88 -14.33
CA PRO A 307 51.11 3.33 -13.39
C PRO A 307 50.50 3.44 -11.99
N SER A 308 51.16 2.79 -11.03
CA SER A 308 50.89 2.90 -9.60
C SER A 308 51.08 4.35 -9.14
N SER A 309 50.01 5.00 -8.69
CA SER A 309 50.09 6.19 -7.86
C SER A 309 49.45 5.86 -6.52
N ASP A 310 50.29 5.73 -5.51
CA ASP A 310 49.90 5.89 -4.12
C ASP A 310 49.41 7.33 -3.94
N SER A 311 48.10 7.49 -3.84
CA SER A 311 47.48 8.68 -3.26
C SER A 311 46.16 8.29 -2.62
N SER A 312 46.18 8.16 -1.29
CA SER A 312 45.00 8.22 -0.44
C SER A 312 44.40 9.64 -0.49
N SER A 313 43.69 9.92 -1.57
CA SER A 313 42.73 11.03 -1.62
C SER A 313 41.49 10.51 -2.32
N THR A 314 40.49 10.13 -1.53
CA THR A 314 39.11 10.08 -2.01
C THR A 314 38.84 11.43 -2.70
N PRO A 315 38.44 11.47 -3.98
CA PRO A 315 38.13 12.75 -4.61
C PRO A 315 37.01 13.42 -3.79
N PRO A 316 37.14 14.70 -3.41
CA PRO A 316 36.04 15.40 -2.77
C PRO A 316 34.84 15.34 -3.73
N ALA A 317 33.69 14.96 -3.21
CA ALA A 317 32.45 15.00 -3.96
C ALA A 317 32.32 16.39 -4.62
N PRO A 318 31.86 16.48 -5.89
CA PRO A 318 31.73 17.76 -6.56
C PRO A 318 30.82 18.66 -5.70
N THR A 319 31.40 19.71 -5.13
CA THR A 319 30.67 20.67 -4.31
C THR A 319 29.79 21.48 -5.23
N ILE A 320 28.49 21.16 -5.23
CA ILE A 320 27.49 21.90 -5.99
C ILE A 320 27.46 23.33 -5.41
N PRO A 321 27.56 24.38 -6.23
CA PRO A 321 27.59 25.74 -5.72
C PRO A 321 26.26 26.14 -5.08
N GLU A 322 26.32 26.93 -4.00
CA GLU A 322 25.20 27.21 -3.09
C GLU A 322 23.98 27.85 -3.77
N HIS A 323 24.21 28.67 -4.80
CA HIS A 323 23.14 29.30 -5.59
C HIS A 323 22.29 28.31 -6.39
N LEU A 324 22.75 27.07 -6.60
CA LEU A 324 21.96 26.02 -7.27
C LEU A 324 21.07 25.24 -6.27
N HIS A 325 21.32 25.39 -4.97
CA HIS A 325 20.49 24.78 -3.95
C HIS A 325 19.17 25.53 -3.74
N THR A 326 19.14 26.83 -4.03
CA THR A 326 17.91 27.62 -3.93
C THR A 326 16.93 27.22 -5.06
N PRO A 327 15.64 27.02 -4.75
CA PRO A 327 14.65 26.72 -5.76
C PRO A 327 14.40 27.95 -6.66
N PRO A 328 14.04 27.74 -7.94
CA PRO A 328 13.71 28.83 -8.84
C PRO A 328 12.45 29.58 -8.37
N ASN A 329 12.41 30.90 -8.64
CA ASN A 329 11.24 31.75 -8.41
C ASN A 329 10.88 32.46 -9.72
N PRO A 330 9.72 32.18 -10.34
CA PRO A 330 8.62 31.31 -9.88
C PRO A 330 8.95 29.81 -9.95
N LEU A 331 8.26 29.01 -9.13
CA LEU A 331 8.33 27.55 -9.17
C LEU A 331 7.78 27.02 -10.51
N PRO A 332 8.33 25.91 -11.05
CA PRO A 332 7.83 25.35 -12.30
C PRO A 332 6.40 24.84 -12.15
N PRO A 333 5.56 24.91 -13.21
CA PRO A 333 4.17 24.51 -13.12
C PRO A 333 4.01 23.04 -12.74
N THR A 334 2.99 22.74 -11.94
CA THR A 334 2.64 21.38 -11.52
C THR A 334 1.25 20.99 -12.01
N ALA A 335 1.03 19.67 -12.10
CA ALA A 335 -0.29 19.08 -12.30
C ALA A 335 -1.27 19.53 -11.19
N PRO A 336 -2.57 19.70 -11.49
CA PRO A 336 -3.57 19.96 -10.48
C PRO A 336 -3.80 18.71 -9.62
N VAL A 337 -4.21 18.94 -8.37
CA VAL A 337 -4.40 17.92 -7.35
C VAL A 337 -5.89 17.64 -7.14
N LEU A 338 -6.31 16.37 -7.19
CA LEU A 338 -7.66 15.91 -6.85
C LEU A 338 -7.64 15.34 -5.44
N LEU A 339 -8.47 15.89 -4.56
CA LEU A 339 -8.61 15.44 -3.18
C LEU A 339 -9.78 14.45 -3.09
N LEU A 340 -9.47 13.16 -2.98
CA LEU A 340 -10.49 12.10 -2.88
C LEU A 340 -10.71 11.69 -1.41
N PRO A 341 -11.90 11.92 -0.82
CA PRO A 341 -12.14 11.59 0.59
C PRO A 341 -12.07 10.07 0.79
N PHE A 342 -11.33 9.65 1.80
CA PHE A 342 -11.17 8.25 2.16
C PHE A 342 -11.11 8.10 3.68
N VAL A 343 -11.94 7.19 4.19
CA VAL A 343 -12.01 6.81 5.60
C VAL A 343 -12.08 5.29 5.65
N ASN A 344 -11.27 4.68 6.50
CA ASN A 344 -11.37 3.26 6.81
C ASN A 344 -11.70 3.08 8.29
N HIS A 345 -12.77 2.34 8.57
CA HIS A 345 -13.15 2.03 9.94
C HIS A 345 -12.52 0.70 10.37
N LEU A 346 -11.79 0.70 11.48
CA LEU A 346 -11.12 -0.47 12.03
C LEU A 346 -11.54 -0.75 13.48
N GLY A 347 -11.63 -2.04 13.80
CA GLY A 347 -11.89 -2.54 15.14
C GLY A 347 -13.37 -2.60 15.53
N PHE A 348 -13.66 -3.39 16.58
CA PHE A 348 -15.03 -3.72 16.99
C PHE A 348 -15.88 -2.49 17.36
N LYS A 349 -15.27 -1.44 17.93
CA LYS A 349 -15.96 -0.20 18.30
C LYS A 349 -16.48 0.57 17.07
N GLN A 350 -15.86 0.39 15.91
CA GLN A 350 -16.23 1.10 14.68
C GLN A 350 -17.14 0.25 13.76
N THR A 351 -17.45 -0.99 14.13
CA THR A 351 -18.36 -1.87 13.37
C THR A 351 -19.72 -1.23 13.04
N PRO A 352 -20.38 -0.45 13.94
CA PRO A 352 -21.62 0.23 13.58
C PRO A 352 -21.47 1.19 12.39
N TRP A 353 -20.34 1.90 12.30
CA TRP A 353 -20.02 2.77 11.17
C TRP A 353 -19.74 1.97 9.89
N MET A 354 -19.08 0.81 10.00
CA MET A 354 -18.91 -0.10 8.86
C MET A 354 -20.25 -0.60 8.32
N ILE A 355 -21.20 -0.93 9.20
CA ILE A 355 -22.55 -1.35 8.79
C ILE A 355 -23.29 -0.18 8.14
N TYR A 356 -23.21 1.02 8.72
CA TYR A 356 -23.81 2.22 8.14
C TYR A 356 -23.28 2.50 6.73
N ASP A 357 -21.96 2.45 6.54
CA ASP A 357 -21.31 2.62 5.25
C ASP A 357 -21.70 1.55 4.24
N PHE A 358 -21.91 0.32 4.70
CA PHE A 358 -22.31 -0.79 3.85
C PHE A 358 -23.70 -0.56 3.23
N PHE A 359 -24.62 0.08 3.97
CA PHE A 359 -25.97 0.43 3.49
C PHE A 359 -26.06 1.81 2.84
N THR A 360 -25.00 2.61 2.89
CA THR A 360 -24.97 3.97 2.30
C THR A 360 -23.86 4.12 1.26
N GLU A 361 -23.53 3.03 0.57
CA GLU A 361 -22.43 2.99 -0.39
C GLU A 361 -22.66 3.91 -1.60
N HIS A 362 -23.92 4.18 -1.95
CA HIS A 362 -24.27 5.13 -3.02
C HIS A 362 -23.61 6.50 -2.82
N ARG A 363 -23.36 6.94 -1.59
CA ARG A 363 -22.66 8.20 -1.29
C ARG A 363 -21.21 8.17 -1.72
N ARG A 364 -20.50 7.06 -1.47
CA ARG A 364 -19.10 6.87 -1.90
C ARG A 364 -18.99 6.74 -3.41
N VAL A 365 -19.96 6.05 -4.03
CA VAL A 365 -20.04 5.96 -5.50
C VAL A 365 -20.24 7.34 -6.10
N LYS A 366 -21.14 8.15 -5.53
CA LYS A 366 -21.38 9.52 -5.98
C LYS A 366 -20.15 10.41 -5.81
N ALA A 367 -19.56 10.44 -4.62
CA ALA A 367 -18.36 11.24 -4.35
C ALA A 367 -17.18 10.86 -5.28
N GLY A 368 -16.98 9.56 -5.55
CA GLY A 368 -15.98 9.10 -6.50
C GLY A 368 -16.30 9.44 -7.96
N ALA A 369 -17.58 9.41 -8.35
CA ALA A 369 -18.04 9.81 -9.68
C ALA A 369 -17.89 11.32 -9.91
N ASP A 370 -18.27 12.12 -8.92
CA ASP A 370 -18.11 13.57 -8.90
C ASP A 370 -16.64 13.97 -8.99
N ALA A 371 -15.77 13.32 -8.21
CA ALA A 371 -14.33 13.54 -8.25
C ALA A 371 -13.72 13.17 -9.61
N ALA A 372 -14.14 12.05 -10.20
CA ALA A 372 -13.68 11.64 -11.53
C ALA A 372 -14.15 12.62 -12.61
N TYR A 373 -15.42 13.04 -12.55
CA TYR A 373 -16.00 13.97 -13.51
C TYR A 373 -15.32 15.34 -13.45
N ALA A 374 -15.00 15.85 -12.26
CA ALA A 374 -14.24 17.08 -12.07
C ALA A 374 -12.84 17.01 -12.69
N LEU A 375 -12.18 15.85 -12.56
CA LEU A 375 -10.88 15.61 -13.22
C LEU A 375 -11.01 15.59 -14.74
N ILE A 376 -12.01 14.88 -15.27
CA ILE A 376 -12.21 14.71 -16.72
C ILE A 376 -12.59 16.05 -17.39
N THR A 377 -13.38 16.88 -16.71
CA THR A 377 -13.85 18.17 -17.24
C THR A 377 -12.90 19.35 -16.97
N ASP A 378 -11.76 19.10 -16.31
CA ASP A 378 -10.78 20.11 -15.92
C ASP A 378 -11.36 21.31 -15.17
N SER A 379 -12.31 21.05 -14.25
CA SER A 379 -12.81 22.07 -13.34
C SER A 379 -11.77 22.38 -12.26
N ILE A 380 -10.88 23.33 -12.55
CA ILE A 380 -9.71 23.66 -11.71
C ILE A 380 -9.90 25.00 -11.01
N ARG A 381 -9.51 25.07 -9.74
CA ARG A 381 -9.37 26.30 -8.95
C ARG A 381 -7.99 26.39 -8.29
N SER A 382 -7.61 27.56 -7.79
CA SER A 382 -6.42 27.73 -6.96
C SER A 382 -6.58 27.00 -5.62
N PHE A 383 -5.47 26.46 -5.09
CA PHE A 383 -5.41 25.88 -3.75
C PHE A 383 -5.65 26.98 -2.70
N SER A 384 -6.53 26.74 -1.75
CA SER A 384 -6.80 27.70 -0.67
C SER A 384 -5.69 27.66 0.38
N PRO A 385 -4.94 28.76 0.59
CA PRO A 385 -3.89 28.81 1.61
C PRO A 385 -4.46 28.71 3.04
N PRO A 386 -3.61 28.46 4.05
CA PRO A 386 -4.03 28.49 5.45
C PRO A 386 -4.49 29.89 5.87
N ASP A 387 -5.45 29.94 6.79
CA ASP A 387 -5.94 31.20 7.35
C ASP A 387 -4.84 31.85 8.19
N SER A 388 -4.36 33.03 7.78
CA SER A 388 -3.28 33.78 8.45
C SER A 388 -3.51 34.02 9.95
N SER A 389 -4.75 33.96 10.43
CA SER A 389 -5.10 34.07 11.86
C SER A 389 -4.74 32.83 12.70
N SER A 390 -4.58 31.66 12.08
CA SER A 390 -4.26 30.41 12.78
C SER A 390 -2.77 30.25 13.11
N ALA A 391 -1.89 31.00 12.42
CA ALA A 391 -0.44 30.91 12.61
C ALA A 391 0.06 31.59 13.92
N VAL A 392 -0.75 32.45 14.54
CA VAL A 392 -0.34 33.24 15.73
C VAL A 392 -0.62 32.52 17.06
N GLU A 393 -1.48 31.51 17.08
CA GLU A 393 -1.86 30.79 18.31
C GLU A 393 -1.06 29.49 18.56
N GLY A 394 -0.02 29.22 17.77
CA GLY A 394 0.78 27.98 17.84
C GLY A 394 1.76 27.87 19.01
N SER A 395 1.85 28.83 19.94
CA SER A 395 2.89 28.83 20.98
C SER A 395 2.44 28.91 22.45
N ALA A 396 1.14 28.81 22.79
CA ALA A 396 0.71 29.12 24.17
C ALA A 396 -0.40 28.29 24.82
N ALA A 397 -0.86 27.16 24.25
CA ALA A 397 -1.87 26.33 24.92
C ALA A 397 -1.63 24.83 24.74
N ALA A 398 -0.63 24.31 25.46
CA ALA A 398 -0.58 22.90 25.81
C ALA A 398 -1.69 22.65 26.85
N ASP A 399 -2.72 21.87 26.49
CA ASP A 399 -3.52 20.98 27.38
C ASP A 399 -4.96 20.70 26.93
N THR A 400 -5.35 21.07 25.71
CA THR A 400 -6.53 20.46 25.08
C THR A 400 -6.20 19.95 23.68
N HIS A 401 -6.40 18.66 23.45
CA HIS A 401 -6.24 17.98 22.15
C HIS A 401 -7.27 18.50 21.12
N VAL A 402 -7.16 19.77 20.73
CA VAL A 402 -7.98 20.39 19.70
C VAL A 402 -7.30 20.15 18.37
N HIS A 403 -8.02 19.59 17.41
CA HIS A 403 -7.55 19.54 16.03
C HIS A 403 -7.22 20.96 15.57
N VAL A 404 -5.94 21.26 15.33
CA VAL A 404 -5.51 22.55 14.79
C VAL A 404 -6.09 22.65 13.39
N ARG A 405 -7.11 23.48 13.24
CA ARG A 405 -7.67 23.83 11.93
C ARG A 405 -6.75 24.86 11.31
N GLN A 406 -6.13 24.52 10.19
CA GLN A 406 -5.25 25.41 9.45
C GLN A 406 -6.05 26.29 8.47
N GLY A 407 -7.29 25.91 8.17
CA GLY A 407 -8.15 26.59 7.21
C GLY A 407 -7.96 26.10 5.77
N GLY A 408 -8.86 26.53 4.89
CA GLY A 408 -8.80 26.24 3.46
C GLY A 408 -8.81 24.75 3.10
N ASP A 409 -7.96 24.39 2.13
CA ASP A 409 -7.86 23.02 1.60
C ASP A 409 -6.96 22.11 2.43
N LEU A 410 -6.20 22.68 3.38
CA LEU A 410 -5.34 21.92 4.30
C LEU A 410 -6.15 21.12 5.33
N ASP A 411 -7.35 21.59 5.66
CA ASP A 411 -8.30 20.90 6.54
C ASP A 411 -9.09 19.78 5.83
N PHE A 412 -8.70 19.43 4.59
CA PHE A 412 -9.33 18.36 3.83
C PHE A 412 -9.42 17.05 4.62
N ASN A 413 -10.65 16.55 4.73
CA ASN A 413 -10.99 15.27 5.37
C ASN A 413 -10.46 15.17 6.82
N LEU A 414 -10.44 16.30 7.55
CA LEU A 414 -9.93 16.38 8.92
C LEU A 414 -10.66 15.44 9.89
N ASP A 415 -11.95 15.22 9.67
CA ASP A 415 -12.77 14.29 10.45
C ASP A 415 -12.29 12.83 10.38
N ALA A 416 -11.57 12.45 9.33
CA ALA A 416 -11.03 11.10 9.17
C ALA A 416 -10.05 10.71 10.30
N GLU A 417 -9.31 11.67 10.86
CA GLU A 417 -8.30 11.41 11.88
C GLU A 417 -8.91 11.05 13.25
N LYS A 418 -10.16 11.44 13.47
CA LYS A 418 -10.91 11.04 14.68
C LYS A 418 -10.99 9.52 14.79
N TYR A 419 -11.00 8.83 13.66
CA TYR A 419 -11.09 7.38 13.58
C TYR A 419 -9.76 6.65 13.73
N TYR A 420 -8.60 7.34 13.80
CA TYR A 420 -7.35 6.63 14.11
C TYR A 420 -7.41 6.13 15.55
N GLY A 421 -7.03 4.87 15.77
CA GLY A 421 -7.01 4.30 17.10
C GLY A 421 -5.86 4.84 17.97
N LYS A 422 -5.86 4.38 19.23
CA LYS A 422 -4.78 4.67 20.19
C LYS A 422 -3.50 3.92 19.85
N SER A 423 -3.63 2.82 19.11
CA SER A 423 -2.52 1.97 18.67
C SER A 423 -1.56 2.71 17.75
N PHE A 424 -2.05 3.70 17.00
CA PHE A 424 -1.29 4.60 16.17
C PHE A 424 -0.59 5.67 16.99
N SER A 425 -1.24 6.26 17.99
CA SER A 425 -0.58 7.22 18.89
C SER A 425 0.63 6.60 19.61
N ASN A 426 0.52 5.34 20.02
CA ASN A 426 1.61 4.60 20.70
C ASN A 426 2.53 3.84 19.72
N PHE A 427 2.46 4.15 18.42
CA PHE A 427 3.31 3.52 17.41
C PHE A 427 4.82 3.66 17.66
N PRO A 428 5.39 4.81 18.10
CA PRO A 428 6.82 4.88 18.38
C PRO A 428 7.25 3.96 19.53
N GLU A 429 6.41 3.77 20.55
CA GLU A 429 6.69 2.83 21.64
C GLU A 429 6.71 1.39 21.13
N LYS A 430 5.77 1.02 20.25
CA LYS A 430 5.76 -0.30 19.62
C LYS A 430 7.00 -0.57 18.77
N ILE A 431 7.53 0.46 18.10
CA ILE A 431 8.77 0.33 17.35
C ILE A 431 9.95 0.14 18.31
N LYS A 432 10.00 0.88 19.42
CA LYS A 432 11.05 0.71 20.44
C LYS A 432 11.05 -0.71 21.02
N THR A 433 9.90 -1.24 21.42
CA THR A 433 9.81 -2.60 21.94
C THR A 433 10.17 -3.65 20.88
N ALA A 434 9.70 -3.48 19.64
CA ALA A 434 10.07 -4.37 18.53
C ALA A 434 11.57 -4.34 18.22
N ARG A 435 12.21 -3.18 18.39
CA ARG A 435 13.66 -2.99 18.23
C ARG A 435 14.43 -3.71 19.34
N GLU A 436 14.05 -3.52 20.60
CA GLU A 436 14.65 -4.20 21.75
C GLU A 436 14.53 -5.73 21.65
N ASP A 437 13.35 -6.24 21.29
CA ASP A 437 13.11 -7.67 21.12
C ASP A 437 13.90 -8.26 19.96
N TYR A 438 14.13 -7.48 18.90
CA TYR A 438 14.99 -7.88 17.80
C TYR A 438 16.45 -7.97 18.24
N TYR A 439 16.96 -6.97 18.97
CA TYR A 439 18.36 -6.96 19.42
C TYR A 439 18.66 -8.09 20.40
N LYS A 440 17.73 -8.42 21.32
CA LYS A 440 17.84 -9.60 22.19
C LYS A 440 17.96 -10.91 21.41
N LYS A 441 17.16 -11.07 20.35
CA LYS A 441 17.22 -12.26 19.47
C LYS A 441 18.44 -12.23 18.53
N LEU A 442 18.92 -11.03 18.19
CA LEU A 442 20.06 -10.86 17.29
C LEU A 442 21.35 -11.30 17.96
N SER A 443 21.58 -11.00 19.23
CA SER A 443 22.77 -11.46 19.96
C SER A 443 22.88 -12.98 19.98
N GLU A 444 21.79 -13.69 20.31
CA GLU A 444 21.77 -15.16 20.30
C GLU A 444 22.03 -15.75 18.90
N ARG A 445 21.47 -15.13 17.86
CA ARG A 445 21.68 -15.55 16.46
C ARG A 445 23.11 -15.25 15.98
N LEU A 446 23.71 -14.19 16.47
CA LEU A 446 25.05 -13.76 16.11
C LEU A 446 26.09 -14.64 16.80
N ASP A 447 25.88 -15.02 18.07
CA ASP A 447 26.72 -16.00 18.76
C ASP A 447 26.68 -17.37 18.08
N SER A 448 25.48 -17.83 17.67
CA SER A 448 25.36 -19.10 16.95
C SER A 448 25.97 -19.06 15.55
N ALA A 449 25.86 -17.93 14.83
CA ALA A 449 26.53 -17.74 13.54
C ALA A 449 28.06 -17.70 13.69
N ARG A 450 28.59 -17.03 14.74
CA ARG A 450 30.01 -16.99 15.07
C ARG A 450 30.54 -18.37 15.49
N ALA A 451 29.81 -19.11 16.32
CA ALA A 451 30.18 -20.46 16.72
C ALA A 451 30.23 -21.42 15.51
N LEU A 452 29.31 -21.27 14.56
CA LEU A 452 29.34 -22.02 13.30
C LEU A 452 30.52 -21.60 12.41
N ALA A 453 30.81 -20.31 12.31
CA ALA A 453 31.95 -19.80 11.54
C ALA A 453 33.30 -20.25 12.13
N LYS A 454 33.40 -20.33 13.46
CA LYS A 454 34.57 -20.86 14.18
C LYS A 454 34.65 -22.39 14.16
N GLY A 455 33.61 -23.08 13.70
CA GLY A 455 33.52 -24.54 13.70
C GLY A 455 33.25 -25.18 15.07
N GLU A 456 32.91 -24.37 16.09
CA GLU A 456 32.53 -24.84 17.44
C GLU A 456 31.14 -25.51 17.44
N ARG A 457 30.29 -25.16 16.47
CA ARG A 457 28.95 -25.73 16.27
C ARG A 457 28.86 -26.42 14.92
N GLU A 458 28.38 -27.66 14.92
CA GLU A 458 27.99 -28.36 13.68
C GLU A 458 26.62 -27.91 13.18
N MET A 459 26.43 -27.96 11.85
CA MET A 459 25.14 -27.65 11.23
C MET A 459 24.05 -28.57 11.76
N THR A 460 22.93 -27.98 12.19
CA THR A 460 21.77 -28.76 12.67
C THR A 460 21.10 -29.49 11.49
N GLU A 461 20.46 -30.63 11.75
CA GLU A 461 19.77 -31.40 10.69
C GLU A 461 18.73 -30.57 9.93
N GLU A 462 18.09 -29.62 10.62
CA GLU A 462 17.15 -28.66 10.03
C GLU A 462 17.84 -27.68 9.07
N GLU A 463 19.04 -27.19 9.41
CA GLU A 463 19.84 -26.29 8.55
C GLU A 463 20.36 -27.03 7.33
N LYS A 464 20.79 -28.29 7.50
CA LYS A 464 21.22 -29.20 6.43
C LYS A 464 20.08 -29.52 5.46
N LYS A 465 18.85 -29.63 5.96
CA LYS A 465 17.65 -29.90 5.16
C LYS A 465 17.07 -28.64 4.50
N SER A 466 17.33 -27.46 5.05
CA SER A 466 16.83 -26.21 4.48
C SER A 466 17.61 -25.83 3.22
N THR A 467 16.89 -25.37 2.19
CA THR A 467 17.51 -24.85 0.95
C THR A 467 18.31 -23.56 1.17
N LYS A 468 18.13 -22.87 2.31
CA LYS A 468 18.72 -21.55 2.59
C LYS A 468 20.08 -21.62 3.29
N GLY A 469 20.51 -22.81 3.74
CA GLY A 469 21.77 -22.99 4.47
C GLY A 469 21.75 -22.35 5.88
N PRO A 470 22.89 -22.39 6.61
CA PRO A 470 23.02 -21.74 7.91
C PRO A 470 23.04 -20.21 7.77
N VAL A 471 22.55 -19.52 8.81
CA VAL A 471 22.51 -18.06 8.83
C VAL A 471 23.93 -17.51 9.00
N THR A 472 24.42 -16.77 8.01
CA THR A 472 25.74 -16.11 8.03
C THR A 472 25.65 -14.72 8.67
N GLU A 473 26.76 -14.21 9.21
CA GLU A 473 26.84 -12.84 9.73
C GLU A 473 26.44 -11.78 8.71
N GLU A 474 26.83 -11.93 7.45
CA GLU A 474 26.47 -11.00 6.37
C GLU A 474 24.95 -10.93 6.17
N GLN A 475 24.27 -12.08 6.23
CA GLN A 475 22.82 -12.14 6.15
C GLN A 475 22.17 -11.44 7.36
N LEU A 476 22.76 -11.55 8.56
CA LEU A 476 22.29 -10.83 9.74
C LEU A 476 22.52 -9.31 9.61
N ARG A 477 23.64 -8.87 9.03
CA ARG A 477 23.91 -7.45 8.73
C ARG A 477 22.89 -6.89 7.75
N GLU A 478 22.58 -7.61 6.68
CA GLU A 478 21.54 -7.22 5.73
C GLU A 478 20.13 -7.22 6.34
N GLU A 479 19.81 -8.22 7.17
CA GLU A 479 18.53 -8.30 7.88
C GLU A 479 18.36 -7.09 8.81
N ARG A 480 19.42 -6.73 9.55
CA ARG A 480 19.45 -5.55 10.41
C ARG A 480 19.27 -4.28 9.60
N ARG A 481 20.03 -4.10 8.51
CA ARG A 481 19.92 -2.95 7.61
C ARG A 481 18.49 -2.74 7.15
N LYS A 482 17.84 -3.79 6.64
CA LYS A 482 16.44 -3.74 6.17
C LYS A 482 15.45 -3.39 7.28
N LYS A 483 15.64 -3.93 8.49
CA LYS A 483 14.78 -3.66 9.65
C LYS A 483 14.92 -2.22 10.17
N GLU A 484 16.14 -1.76 10.34
CA GLU A 484 16.42 -0.39 10.78
C GLU A 484 15.91 0.64 9.77
N LEU A 485 16.14 0.41 8.47
CA LEU A 485 15.59 1.26 7.42
C LEU A 485 14.06 1.35 7.49
N ARG A 486 13.39 0.22 7.73
CA ARG A 486 11.94 0.15 7.89
C ARG A 486 11.45 0.87 9.15
N TRP A 487 12.15 0.74 10.28
CA TRP A 487 11.77 1.42 11.52
C TRP A 487 11.96 2.92 11.42
N HIS A 488 13.12 3.38 10.95
CA HIS A 488 13.38 4.81 10.71
C HIS A 488 12.35 5.40 9.74
N GLY A 489 12.11 4.73 8.62
CA GLY A 489 11.16 5.23 7.63
C GLY A 489 9.73 5.29 8.13
N ASN A 490 9.32 4.35 8.98
CA ASN A 490 7.98 4.35 9.59
C ASN A 490 7.83 5.38 10.71
N LEU A 491 8.88 5.63 11.50
CA LEU A 491 8.87 6.67 12.53
C LEU A 491 8.72 8.06 11.90
N GLU A 492 9.50 8.34 10.87
CA GLU A 492 9.38 9.55 10.07
C GLU A 492 7.97 9.70 9.47
N GLY A 493 7.43 8.64 8.86
CA GLY A 493 6.06 8.66 8.34
C GLY A 493 5.00 8.88 9.41
N TRP A 494 5.19 8.32 10.60
CA TRP A 494 4.30 8.52 11.73
C TRP A 494 4.29 9.97 12.23
N GLU A 495 5.45 10.62 12.28
CA GLU A 495 5.55 12.03 12.67
C GLU A 495 4.75 12.95 11.74
N ILE A 496 4.72 12.61 10.45
CA ILE A 496 3.94 13.33 9.43
C ILE A 496 2.44 13.04 9.58
N MET A 497 2.07 11.79 9.84
CA MET A 497 0.67 11.33 9.83
C MET A 497 -0.07 11.47 11.17
N ARG A 498 0.62 11.78 12.28
CA ARG A 498 -0.01 11.88 13.60
C ARG A 498 -1.16 12.89 13.61
N LYS A 499 -2.14 12.69 14.50
CA LYS A 499 -3.36 13.53 14.59
C LYS A 499 -3.07 15.01 14.84
N GLU A 500 -2.02 15.27 15.61
CA GLU A 500 -1.60 16.61 16.03
C GLU A 500 -0.66 17.25 15.01
N ALA A 501 -0.17 16.50 14.02
CA ALA A 501 0.68 17.07 13.00
C ALA A 501 -0.16 17.89 12.03
N GLU A 502 0.29 19.12 11.86
CA GLU A 502 -0.17 20.02 10.83
C GLU A 502 0.24 19.54 9.43
N VAL A 503 -0.55 19.94 8.44
CA VAL A 503 -0.16 19.76 7.04
C VAL A 503 0.97 20.74 6.74
N ALA A 504 2.04 20.23 6.14
CA ALA A 504 3.15 21.04 5.69
C ALA A 504 2.70 22.05 4.63
N TRP A 505 3.01 23.34 4.84
CA TRP A 505 2.71 24.42 3.90
C TRP A 505 3.93 25.32 3.71
N ASP A 506 4.18 25.74 2.48
CA ASP A 506 5.16 26.79 2.13
C ASP A 506 4.39 27.99 1.54
N PRO A 507 4.59 29.22 2.04
CA PRO A 507 3.97 30.42 1.47
C PRO A 507 4.16 30.60 -0.04
N ARG A 508 5.23 30.02 -0.62
CA ARG A 508 5.49 30.05 -2.07
C ARG A 508 4.47 29.27 -2.89
N TRP A 509 3.65 28.44 -2.26
CA TRP A 509 2.65 27.62 -2.95
C TRP A 509 1.34 28.35 -3.22
N ASP A 510 1.18 29.55 -2.65
CA ASP A 510 0.01 30.39 -2.89
C ASP A 510 -0.08 30.75 -4.38
N GLY A 511 -1.22 30.43 -5.00
CA GLY A 511 -1.44 30.55 -6.45
C GLY A 511 -0.65 29.57 -7.35
N TRP A 512 0.29 28.78 -6.81
CA TRP A 512 1.06 27.80 -7.56
C TRP A 512 0.34 26.44 -7.63
N LEU A 513 -0.16 25.96 -6.49
CA LEU A 513 -0.91 24.72 -6.43
C LEU A 513 -2.33 24.93 -6.94
N ARG A 514 -2.79 23.99 -7.75
CA ARG A 514 -4.14 23.97 -8.34
C ARG A 514 -4.88 22.73 -7.86
N VAL A 515 -6.18 22.84 -7.62
CA VAL A 515 -7.03 21.76 -7.10
C VAL A 515 -8.24 21.58 -8.00
N TYR A 516 -8.64 20.33 -8.24
CA TYR A 516 -9.91 20.06 -8.92
C TYR A 516 -11.09 20.32 -8.00
N GLU A 517 -12.02 21.14 -8.46
CA GLU A 517 -13.24 21.48 -7.73
C GLU A 517 -14.27 20.37 -7.87
N THR A 518 -14.59 19.69 -6.77
CA THR A 518 -15.72 18.75 -6.75
C THR A 518 -17.02 19.51 -6.45
N PRO A 519 -18.17 19.06 -6.98
CA PRO A 519 -19.45 19.73 -6.75
C PRO A 519 -19.85 19.83 -5.27
N GLU A 520 -19.33 18.96 -4.38
CA GLU A 520 -19.54 19.08 -2.93
C GLU A 520 -18.89 20.33 -2.34
N HIS A 521 -17.74 20.77 -2.89
CA HIS A 521 -17.06 21.99 -2.46
C HIS A 521 -17.73 23.27 -2.99
N ARG A 522 -18.49 23.19 -4.09
CA ARG A 522 -19.22 24.35 -4.64
C ARG A 522 -20.42 24.78 -3.80
N VAL A 523 -20.91 23.89 -2.93
CA VAL A 523 -22.11 24.09 -2.10
C VAL A 523 -21.77 24.56 -0.68
N ARG A 524 -20.50 24.44 -0.27
CA ARG A 524 -19.98 24.98 0.99
C ARG A 524 -19.33 26.33 0.74
#